data_AF-A0A0D2MSG7-F1
#
_entry.id   AF-A0A0D2MSG7-F1
#
_cell.length_a   1.000
_cell.length_b   1.000
_cell.length_c   1.000
_cell.angle_alpha   90.00
_cell.angle_beta   90.00
_cell.angle_gamma   90.00
#
_symmetry.space_group_name_H-M   'P 1'
#
loop_
_entity.id
_entity.type
_entity.pdbx_description
1 polymer ?
#
loop_
_entity_poly.entity_id
_entity_poly.type
_entity_poly.pdbx_seq_one_letter_code
_entity_poly.pdbx_strand_id
1 'polypeptide(L)'
;MHNGIVCWLEGPSDLLARRVVAEGVEKRPLLYGDGVTAENAYEVAHGKLQALLEAREKYYENADEETGAPAAVVMYRLLTRVLERIEATKAEREARKNFTIEGLGPKAAAGGGGGAAQQQQAAEE
;
A
#
# COMPACT_ATOMS: atom_id res chain seq x y z
N MET A 1 -4.77 -3.22 -7.97
CA MET A 1 -3.81 -2.81 -6.91
C MET A 1 -4.38 -3.28 -5.57
N HIS A 2 -4.03 -4.47 -5.07
CA HIS A 2 -4.82 -5.07 -3.98
C HIS A 2 -4.15 -5.08 -2.59
N ASN A 3 -2.84 -4.84 -2.48
CA ASN A 3 -2.12 -4.99 -1.20
C ASN A 3 -1.09 -3.87 -0.89
N GLY A 4 -1.16 -2.73 -1.58
CA GLY A 4 -0.22 -1.61 -1.38
C GLY A 4 -0.92 -0.36 -0.87
N ILE A 5 -0.19 0.49 -0.16
CA ILE A 5 -0.64 1.85 0.20
C ILE A 5 -0.39 2.73 -1.03
N VAL A 6 -1.44 3.34 -1.57
CA VAL A 6 -1.37 4.26 -2.69
C VAL A 6 -1.72 5.65 -2.18
N CYS A 7 -0.74 6.54 -2.18
CA CYS A 7 -0.94 7.92 -1.73
C CYS A 7 -0.95 8.84 -2.94
N TRP A 8 -2.00 9.64 -3.07
CA TRP A 8 -2.12 10.62 -4.12
C TRP A 8 -1.87 12.01 -3.53
N LEU A 9 -0.74 12.59 -3.94
CA LEU A 9 -0.35 13.94 -3.54
C LEU A 9 -0.95 14.94 -4.51
N GLU A 10 -2.09 15.50 -4.14
CA GLU A 10 -2.78 16.49 -4.96
C GLU A 10 -2.40 17.91 -4.52
N GLY A 11 -2.16 18.75 -5.51
CA GLY A 11 -2.04 20.18 -5.32
C GLY A 11 -2.69 20.90 -6.51
N PRO A 12 -3.13 22.15 -6.33
CA PRO A 12 -3.76 22.90 -7.40
C PRO A 12 -2.82 23.00 -8.61
N SER A 13 -3.35 22.70 -9.79
CA SER A 13 -2.64 22.72 -11.08
C SER A 13 -1.94 24.06 -11.33
N ASP A 14 -2.55 25.16 -10.89
CA ASP A 14 -1.98 26.51 -10.94
C ASP A 14 -0.64 26.63 -10.21
N LEU A 15 -0.53 26.08 -8.99
CA LEU A 15 0.70 26.14 -8.22
C LEU A 15 1.79 25.27 -8.85
N LEU A 16 1.41 24.12 -9.40
CA LEU A 16 2.33 23.24 -10.12
C LEU A 16 2.85 23.91 -11.40
N ALA A 17 1.97 24.56 -12.17
CA ALA A 17 2.35 25.32 -13.36
C ALA A 17 3.32 26.45 -13.02
N ARG A 18 3.06 27.22 -11.96
CA ARG A 18 3.99 28.28 -11.50
C ARG A 18 5.36 27.73 -11.10
N ARG A 19 5.42 26.60 -10.40
CA ARG A 19 6.68 25.95 -10.02
C ARG A 19 7.45 25.46 -11.24
N VAL A 20 6.75 24.85 -12.20
CA VAL A 20 7.33 24.39 -13.46
C VAL A 20 7.95 25.54 -14.26
N VAL A 21 7.25 26.67 -14.37
CA VAL A 21 7.77 27.86 -15.06
C VAL A 21 8.98 28.43 -14.32
N ALA A 22 8.94 28.49 -12.99
CA ALA A 22 10.06 28.99 -12.18
C ALA A 22 11.32 28.10 -12.27
N GLU A 23 11.15 26.78 -12.40
CA GLU A 23 12.26 25.83 -12.55
C GLU A 23 12.84 25.78 -13.97
N GLY A 24 12.07 26.23 -14.96
CA GLY A 24 12.37 26.14 -16.39
C GLY A 24 11.62 24.99 -17.06
N VAL A 25 10.76 25.32 -18.02
CA VAL A 25 9.90 24.35 -18.74
C VAL A 25 10.75 23.40 -19.59
N GLU A 26 11.88 23.88 -20.09
CA GLU A 26 12.89 23.12 -20.84
C GLU A 26 13.45 21.91 -20.10
N LYS A 27 13.43 21.90 -18.76
CA LYS A 27 13.84 20.74 -17.95
C LYS A 27 12.79 19.63 -17.92
N ARG A 28 11.60 19.86 -18.47
CA ARG A 28 10.47 18.93 -18.43
C ARG A 28 10.02 18.57 -19.85
N PRO A 29 10.58 17.52 -20.46
CA PRO A 29 10.32 17.15 -21.85
C PRO A 29 8.85 16.89 -22.19
N LEU A 30 8.01 16.52 -21.21
CA LEU A 30 6.57 16.31 -21.40
C LEU A 30 5.78 17.63 -21.47
N LEU A 31 6.31 18.69 -20.88
CA LEU A 31 5.68 20.01 -20.81
C LEU A 31 6.28 20.95 -21.86
N TYR A 32 7.57 20.79 -22.16
CA TYR A 32 8.27 21.44 -23.27
C TYR A 32 7.80 20.86 -24.61
N GLY A 33 7.47 21.73 -25.56
CA GLY A 33 7.02 21.32 -26.90
C GLY A 33 7.00 22.50 -27.86
N ASP A 34 6.69 22.24 -29.13
CA ASP A 34 6.67 23.28 -30.15
C ASP A 34 5.67 24.38 -29.82
N GLY A 35 6.15 25.63 -29.85
CA GLY A 35 5.35 26.83 -29.56
C GLY A 35 5.39 27.32 -28.12
N VAL A 36 6.18 26.71 -27.22
CA VAL A 36 6.39 27.25 -25.86
C VAL A 36 7.33 28.47 -25.92
N THR A 37 6.81 29.65 -25.62
CA THR A 37 7.57 30.88 -25.39
C THR A 37 7.53 31.25 -23.91
N ALA A 38 8.41 32.14 -23.47
CA ALA A 38 8.41 32.62 -22.08
C ALA A 38 7.08 33.26 -21.67
N GLU A 39 6.33 33.85 -22.63
CA GLU A 39 5.05 34.50 -22.36
C GLU A 39 3.88 33.52 -22.23
N ASN A 40 3.92 32.37 -22.92
CA ASN A 40 2.82 31.39 -22.90
C ASN A 40 3.12 30.12 -22.07
N ALA A 41 4.33 30.02 -21.52
CA ALA A 41 4.82 28.87 -20.75
C ALA A 41 3.87 28.46 -19.61
N TYR A 42 3.27 29.44 -18.91
CA TYR A 42 2.31 29.18 -17.85
C TYR A 42 1.04 28.49 -18.38
N GLU A 43 0.40 29.09 -19.38
CA GLU A 43 -0.88 28.61 -19.93
C GLU A 43 -0.72 27.22 -20.56
N VAL A 44 0.38 27.00 -21.30
CA VAL A 44 0.69 25.69 -21.90
C VAL A 44 0.95 24.65 -20.83
N ALA A 45 1.72 24.98 -19.78
CA ALA A 45 1.97 24.06 -18.68
C ALA A 45 0.69 23.75 -17.90
N HIS A 46 -0.12 24.77 -17.59
CA HIS A 46 -1.37 24.62 -16.87
C HIS A 46 -2.35 23.72 -17.62
N GLY A 47 -2.60 23.99 -18.91
CA GLY A 47 -3.51 23.17 -19.73
C GLY A 47 -3.05 21.72 -19.85
N LYS A 48 -1.75 21.47 -20.03
CA LYS A 48 -1.21 20.09 -20.07
C LYS A 48 -1.34 19.38 -18.71
N LEU A 49 -1.08 20.07 -17.61
CA LEU A 49 -1.21 19.51 -16.27
C LEU A 49 -2.67 19.19 -15.92
N GLN A 50 -3.61 20.05 -16.32
CA GLN A 50 -5.03 19.82 -16.13
C GLN A 50 -5.53 18.62 -16.95
N ALA A 51 -5.14 18.52 -18.23
CA ALA A 51 -5.48 17.35 -19.04
C ALA A 51 -4.91 16.04 -18.47
N LEU A 52 -3.71 16.08 -17.89
CA LEU A 52 -3.11 14.92 -17.21
C LEU A 52 -3.83 14.55 -15.92
N LEU A 53 -4.32 15.54 -15.17
CA LEU A 53 -5.11 15.33 -13.95
C LEU A 53 -6.41 14.60 -14.30
N GLU A 54 -7.18 15.13 -15.24
CA GLU A 54 -8.45 14.54 -15.71
C GLU A 54 -8.25 13.12 -16.26
N ALA A 55 -7.19 12.89 -17.04
CA ALA A 55 -6.92 11.56 -17.59
C ALA A 55 -6.57 10.50 -16.51
N ARG A 56 -6.05 10.96 -15.36
CA ARG A 56 -5.54 10.08 -14.31
C ARG A 56 -6.42 9.99 -13.08
N GLU A 57 -7.40 10.88 -12.93
CA GLU A 57 -8.35 10.92 -11.81
C GLU A 57 -8.97 9.54 -11.52
N LYS A 58 -9.40 8.83 -12.58
CA LYS A 58 -9.95 7.46 -12.51
C LYS A 58 -9.02 6.41 -11.86
N TYR A 59 -7.70 6.66 -11.83
CA TYR A 59 -6.74 5.75 -11.20
C TYR A 59 -6.52 6.06 -9.71
N TYR A 60 -6.94 7.25 -9.26
CA TYR A 60 -6.76 7.74 -7.90
C TYR A 60 -8.04 7.70 -7.06
N GLU A 61 -9.17 7.25 -7.61
CA GLU A 61 -10.44 7.07 -6.87
C GLU A 61 -10.29 6.25 -5.58
N ASN A 62 -9.30 5.34 -5.53
CA ASN A 62 -9.03 4.49 -4.37
C ASN A 62 -7.78 4.92 -3.57
N ALA A 63 -7.19 6.08 -3.90
CA ALA A 63 -6.02 6.60 -3.23
C ALA A 63 -6.43 7.47 -2.03
N ASP A 64 -5.60 7.45 -0.98
CA ASP A 64 -5.74 8.40 0.11
C ASP A 64 -5.32 9.79 -0.40
N GLU A 65 -6.27 10.73 -0.44
CA GLU A 65 -6.09 12.10 -0.95
C GLU A 65 -5.38 13.00 0.07
N GLU A 66 -4.29 13.64 -0.36
CA GLU A 66 -3.58 14.66 0.41
C GLU A 66 -3.55 15.97 -0.38
N THR A 67 -4.24 16.99 0.13
CA THR A 67 -4.33 18.31 -0.51
C THR A 67 -3.28 19.30 0.03
N GLY A 68 -2.45 19.82 -0.87
CA GLY A 68 -1.88 21.18 -0.80
C GLY A 68 -1.11 21.61 0.46
N ALA A 69 -0.60 20.69 1.28
CA ALA A 69 0.06 21.01 2.55
C ALA A 69 1.60 21.19 2.42
N PRO A 70 2.27 21.86 3.38
CA PRO A 70 3.73 21.88 3.45
C PRO A 70 4.32 20.47 3.51
N ALA A 71 5.50 20.26 2.93
CA ALA A 71 6.12 18.93 2.81
C ALA A 71 6.23 18.17 4.15
N ALA A 72 6.52 18.86 5.25
CA ALA A 72 6.57 18.26 6.59
C ALA A 72 5.20 17.73 7.05
N VAL A 73 4.12 18.45 6.74
CA VAL A 73 2.75 18.06 7.08
C VAL A 73 2.32 16.86 6.23
N VAL A 74 2.60 16.90 4.93
CA VAL A 74 2.33 15.76 4.02
C VAL A 74 3.06 14.51 4.52
N MET A 75 4.35 14.64 4.87
CA MET A 75 5.14 13.51 5.38
C MET A 75 4.59 12.96 6.69
N TYR A 76 4.24 13.83 7.64
CA TYR A 76 3.64 13.42 8.90
C TYR A 76 2.35 12.62 8.69
N ARG A 77 1.46 13.11 7.84
CA ARG A 77 0.19 12.44 7.55
C ARG A 77 0.40 11.10 6.84
N LEU A 78 1.27 11.05 5.83
CA LEU A 78 1.66 9.81 5.14
C LEU A 78 2.18 8.77 6.13
N LEU A 79 3.12 9.14 7.00
CA LEU A 79 3.69 8.22 7.99
C LEU A 79 2.64 7.75 9.00
N THR A 80 1.71 8.62 9.39
CA THR A 80 0.60 8.26 10.27
C THR A 80 -0.32 7.23 9.61
N ARG A 81 -0.71 7.44 8.36
CA ARG A 81 -1.54 6.48 7.59
C ARG A 81 -0.85 5.14 7.38
N VAL A 82 0.45 5.16 7.12
CA VAL A 82 1.25 3.93 7.00
C VAL A 82 1.25 3.16 8.33
N LEU A 83 1.41 3.87 9.45
CA LEU A 83 1.37 3.25 10.78
C LEU A 83 -0.01 2.62 11.06
N GLU A 84 -1.10 3.36 10.84
CA GLU A 84 -2.48 2.88 10.98
C GLU A 84 -2.71 1.59 10.16
N ARG A 85 -2.22 1.55 8.92
CA ARG A 85 -2.36 0.37 8.05
C ARG A 85 -1.56 -0.83 8.54
N ILE A 86 -0.36 -0.60 9.07
CA ILE A 86 0.48 -1.65 9.65
C ILE A 86 -0.20 -2.25 10.87
N GLU A 87 -0.75 -1.41 11.75
CA GLU A 87 -1.46 -1.84 12.95
C GLU A 87 -2.73 -2.63 12.61
N ALA A 88 -3.53 -2.15 11.66
CA ALA A 88 -4.70 -2.88 11.16
C ALA A 88 -4.34 -4.26 10.60
N THR A 89 -3.24 -4.33 9.83
CA THR A 89 -2.75 -5.62 9.27
C THR A 89 -2.25 -6.56 10.37
N LYS A 90 -1.62 -6.04 11.42
CA LYS A 90 -1.20 -6.84 12.58
C LYS A 90 -2.42 -7.40 13.32
N ALA A 91 -3.42 -6.55 13.59
CA ALA A 91 -4.66 -6.96 14.24
C ALA A 91 -5.41 -8.03 13.43
N GLU A 92 -5.48 -7.88 12.11
CA GLU A 92 -6.08 -8.89 11.23
C GLU A 92 -5.32 -10.23 11.30
N ARG A 93 -3.98 -10.20 11.31
CA ARG A 93 -3.16 -11.41 11.46
C ARG A 93 -3.34 -12.07 12.82
N GLU A 94 -3.52 -11.30 13.89
CA GLU A 94 -3.80 -11.83 15.24
C GLU A 94 -5.21 -12.43 15.32
N ALA A 95 -6.22 -11.77 14.76
CA ALA A 95 -7.58 -12.30 14.67
C ALA A 95 -7.63 -13.63 13.89
N ARG A 96 -6.87 -13.76 12.79
CA ARG A 96 -6.75 -15.02 12.03
C ARG A 96 -6.03 -16.14 12.80
N LYS A 97 -5.28 -15.85 13.87
CA LYS A 97 -4.63 -16.87 14.71
C LYS A 97 -5.56 -17.36 15.84
N ASN A 98 -6.52 -16.53 16.26
CA ASN A 98 -7.51 -16.89 17.26
C ASN A 98 -8.74 -17.54 16.60
N PHE A 99 -8.60 -18.78 16.13
CA PHE A 99 -9.75 -19.61 15.79
C PHE A 99 -9.90 -20.74 16.81
N THR A 100 -11.10 -20.87 17.37
CA THR A 100 -11.49 -21.99 18.21
C THR A 100 -12.08 -23.06 17.30
N ILE A 101 -11.46 -24.25 17.25
CA ILE A 101 -12.07 -25.39 16.55
C ILE A 101 -13.11 -26.00 17.50
N GLU A 102 -14.39 -25.65 17.31
CA GLU A 102 -15.48 -26.35 17.99
C GLU A 102 -15.74 -27.69 17.27
N GLY A 103 -15.58 -28.80 17.99
CA GLY A 103 -16.00 -30.13 17.51
C GLY A 103 -14.97 -31.27 17.59
N LEU A 104 -13.73 -31.04 18.03
CA LEU A 104 -12.81 -32.14 18.36
C LEU A 104 -13.13 -32.68 19.76
N GLY A 105 -14.06 -33.64 19.82
CA GLY A 105 -14.25 -34.49 21.00
C GLY A 105 -12.92 -35.14 21.42
N PRO A 106 -12.75 -35.51 22.70
CA PRO A 106 -11.48 -36.02 23.21
C PRO A 106 -11.03 -37.21 22.36
N LYS A 107 -9.88 -37.09 21.69
CA LYS A 107 -9.30 -38.17 20.90
C LYS A 107 -8.95 -39.31 21.87
N ALA A 108 -9.82 -40.32 21.91
CA ALA A 108 -9.57 -41.55 22.61
C ALA A 108 -8.20 -42.10 22.16
N ALA A 109 -7.37 -42.47 23.14
CA ALA A 109 -6.15 -43.23 22.90
C ALA A 109 -6.53 -44.54 22.21
N ALA A 110 -6.44 -44.57 20.89
CA ALA A 110 -6.70 -45.76 20.09
C ALA A 110 -5.52 -46.72 20.24
N GLY A 111 -5.68 -47.67 21.15
CA GLY A 111 -4.93 -48.92 21.09
C GLY A 111 -5.24 -49.66 19.78
N GLY A 112 -4.19 -50.12 19.13
CA GLY A 112 -4.23 -51.00 17.96
C GLY A 112 -2.95 -51.80 17.95
N GLY A 113 -3.03 -53.06 18.37
CA GLY A 113 -1.89 -53.95 18.55
C GLY A 113 -1.40 -54.62 17.27
N GLY A 114 -0.26 -55.31 17.40
CA GLY A 114 0.13 -56.39 16.48
C GLY A 114 1.64 -56.50 16.20
N GLY A 115 2.30 -57.47 16.85
CA GLY A 115 3.32 -58.28 16.17
C GLY A 115 4.79 -58.17 16.61
N ALA A 116 5.29 -59.30 17.13
CA ALA A 116 6.67 -59.82 17.09
C ALA A 116 7.76 -59.20 17.99
N ALA A 117 8.17 -59.96 19.02
CA ALA A 117 9.49 -60.61 19.07
C ALA A 117 9.66 -61.44 20.36
N GLN A 118 10.16 -62.67 20.19
CA GLN A 118 10.61 -63.59 21.24
C GLN A 118 11.76 -63.02 22.06
N GLN A 119 11.81 -63.38 23.36
CA GLN A 119 12.94 -64.00 24.09
C GLN A 119 12.61 -63.92 25.60
N GLN A 120 12.24 -65.02 26.25
CA GLN A 120 13.12 -66.02 26.91
C GLN A 120 13.62 -65.59 28.30
N GLN A 121 13.52 -66.56 29.22
CA GLN A 121 14.19 -66.72 30.53
C GLN A 121 13.45 -66.06 31.71
N ALA A 122 12.80 -66.81 32.62
CA ALA A 122 13.33 -67.78 33.60
C ALA A 122 13.75 -67.10 34.92
N ALA A 123 13.52 -67.84 36.03
CA ALA A 123 13.89 -67.58 37.44
C ALA A 123 12.82 -66.84 38.27
N GLU A 124 12.15 -67.54 39.21
CA GLU A 124 12.44 -67.57 40.68
C GLU A 124 11.62 -66.44 41.37
N GLU A 125 10.79 -66.64 42.39
CA GLU A 125 10.52 -67.68 43.41
C GLU A 125 9.01 -67.79 43.70
#